data_AF-A0A7C5XRV7-F1
#
_entry.id   AF-A0A7C5XRV7-F1
#
_cell.length_a   1.000
_cell.length_b   1.000
_cell.length_c   1.000
_cell.angle_alpha   90.00
_cell.angle_beta   90.00
_cell.angle_gamma   90.00
#
_symmetry.space_group_name_H-M   'P 1'
#
loop_
_entity.id
_entity.type
_entity.pdbx_description
1 polymer ?
#
loop_
_entity_poly.entity_id
_entity_poly.type
_entity_poly.pdbx_seq_one_letter_code
_entity_poly.pdbx_strand_id
1 'polypeptide(L)'
;PGEREDLMASARHLDQLMREIRDSGKVIGLDRIAVMAALNMAHELLELRREREGLSERIGARVRALQAKVEEALGESSQMEL
;
A
#
# COMPACT_ATOMS: atom_id res chain seq x y z
N PRO A 1 -17.01 -18.20 4.19
CA PRO A 1 -15.93 -19.09 3.68
C PRO A 1 -14.53 -18.44 3.66
N GLY A 2 -14.38 -17.14 3.34
CA GLY A 2 -13.05 -16.49 3.22
C GLY A 2 -12.36 -16.07 4.54
N GLU A 3 -13.11 -15.65 5.56
CA GLU A 3 -12.52 -15.09 6.80
C GLU A 3 -11.57 -16.06 7.53
N ARG A 4 -11.86 -17.36 7.47
CA ARG A 4 -10.97 -18.39 8.02
C ARG A 4 -9.65 -18.50 7.24
N GLU A 5 -9.71 -18.40 5.93
CA GLU A 5 -8.52 -18.48 5.07
C GLU A 5 -7.63 -17.26 5.28
N ASP A 6 -8.23 -16.06 5.35
CA ASP A 6 -7.53 -14.80 5.62
C ASP A 6 -6.86 -14.80 7.00
N LEU A 7 -7.56 -15.31 8.02
CA LEU A 7 -7.00 -15.45 9.36
C LEU A 7 -5.84 -16.46 9.38
N MET A 8 -5.96 -17.58 8.66
CA MET A 8 -4.87 -18.56 8.53
C MET A 8 -3.67 -17.98 7.79
N ALA A 9 -3.88 -17.17 6.76
CA ALA A 9 -2.80 -16.48 6.06
C ALA A 9 -2.08 -15.49 6.99
N SER A 10 -2.84 -14.73 7.77
CA SER A 10 -2.32 -13.78 8.77
C SER A 10 -1.48 -14.48 9.83
N ALA A 11 -1.95 -15.62 10.35
CA ALA A 11 -1.21 -16.43 11.32
C ALA A 11 0.10 -16.99 10.76
N ARG A 12 0.10 -17.48 9.51
CA ARG A 12 1.33 -17.96 8.85
C ARG A 12 2.34 -16.83 8.64
N HIS A 13 1.87 -15.65 8.26
CA HIS A 13 2.73 -14.49 8.08
C HIS A 13 3.38 -14.05 9.41
N LEU A 14 2.60 -13.97 10.49
CA LEU A 14 3.12 -13.70 11.83
C LEU A 14 4.15 -14.75 12.27
N ASP A 15 3.86 -16.04 12.10
CA ASP A 15 4.79 -17.13 12.46
C ASP A 15 6.12 -16.98 11.71
N GLN A 16 6.08 -16.71 10.41
CA GLN A 16 7.28 -16.49 9.60
C GLN A 16 8.13 -15.33 10.13
N LEU A 17 7.53 -14.17 10.38
CA LEU A 17 8.24 -13.00 10.94
C LEU A 17 8.84 -13.30 12.32
N MET A 18 8.08 -13.96 13.19
CA MET A 18 8.57 -14.34 14.51
C MET A 18 9.75 -15.32 14.43
N ARG A 19 9.75 -16.26 13.47
CA ARG A 19 10.89 -17.15 13.20
C ARG A 19 12.10 -16.36 12.73
N GLU A 20 11.95 -15.47 11.75
CA GLU A 20 13.04 -14.64 11.24
C GLU A 20 13.69 -13.78 12.34
N ILE A 21 12.89 -13.14 13.18
CA ILE A 21 13.39 -12.33 14.31
C ILE A 21 14.14 -13.21 15.30
N ARG A 22 13.60 -14.38 15.65
CA ARG A 22 14.26 -15.33 16.56
C ARG A 22 15.58 -15.83 15.98
N ASP A 23 15.56 -16.24 14.72
CA ASP A 23 16.69 -16.86 14.03
C ASP A 23 17.81 -15.83 13.77
N SER A 24 17.50 -14.53 13.78
CA SER A 24 18.51 -13.45 13.78
C SER A 24 19.39 -13.41 15.04
N GLY A 25 18.94 -14.02 16.15
CA GLY A 25 19.62 -14.03 17.44
C GLY A 25 19.69 -12.68 18.17
N LYS A 26 19.15 -11.60 17.57
CA LYS A 26 19.23 -10.24 18.13
C LYS A 26 18.22 -9.96 19.24
N VAL A 27 17.12 -10.72 19.28
CA VAL A 27 16.02 -10.53 20.23
C VAL A 27 15.80 -11.83 21.02
N ILE A 28 15.85 -11.72 22.35
CA ILE A 28 15.67 -12.86 23.27
C ILE A 28 14.31 -12.75 23.94
N GLY A 29 13.56 -13.84 23.96
CA GLY A 29 12.27 -13.97 24.62
C GLY A 29 11.08 -13.86 23.67
N LEU A 30 10.11 -14.78 23.84
CA LEU A 30 8.97 -14.91 22.93
C LEU A 30 8.09 -13.66 22.90
N ASP A 31 7.84 -13.03 24.06
CA ASP A 31 7.03 -11.81 24.14
C ASP A 31 7.65 -10.66 23.36
N ARG A 32 8.99 -10.50 23.45
CA ARG A 32 9.71 -9.47 22.69
C ARG A 32 9.70 -9.74 21.19
N ILE A 33 9.82 -11.01 20.79
CA ILE A 33 9.71 -11.43 19.40
C ILE A 33 8.31 -11.09 18.86
N ALA A 34 7.24 -11.39 19.62
CA ALA A 34 5.87 -11.08 19.23
C ALA A 34 5.64 -9.57 19.08
N VAL A 35 6.12 -8.77 20.03
CA VAL A 35 6.02 -7.30 19.96
C VAL A 35 6.78 -6.75 18.75
N MET A 36 8.00 -7.24 18.48
CA MET A 36 8.78 -6.81 17.32
C MET A 36 8.11 -7.20 16.00
N ALA A 37 7.55 -8.42 15.91
CA ALA A 37 6.80 -8.84 14.74
C ALA A 37 5.57 -7.95 14.51
N ALA A 38 4.82 -7.63 15.57
CA ALA A 38 3.68 -6.72 15.51
C ALA A 38 4.07 -5.31 15.05
N LEU A 39 5.18 -4.77 15.55
CA LEU A 39 5.70 -3.46 15.13
C LEU A 39 6.13 -3.45 13.66
N ASN A 40 6.79 -4.51 13.20
CA ASN A 40 7.21 -4.64 11.79
C ASN A 40 5.99 -4.68 10.86
N MET A 41 4.97 -5.48 11.18
CA MET A 41 3.73 -5.54 10.38
C MET A 41 2.99 -4.19 10.39
N ALA A 42 2.94 -3.51 11.53
CA ALA A 42 2.33 -2.18 11.62
C ALA A 42 3.09 -1.16 10.75
N HIS A 43 4.42 -1.22 10.73
CA HIS A 43 5.24 -0.38 9.88
C HIS A 43 4.99 -0.64 8.39
N GLU A 44 4.99 -1.90 7.97
CA GLU A 44 4.69 -2.29 6.58
C GLU A 44 3.31 -1.81 6.13
N LEU A 45 2.30 -1.99 6.98
CA LEU A 45 0.94 -1.48 6.70
C LEU A 45 0.91 0.04 6.50
N LEU A 46 1.68 0.79 7.30
CA LEU A 46 1.74 2.25 7.18
C LEU A 46 2.52 2.72 5.93
N GLU A 47 3.55 1.99 5.51
CA GLU A 47 4.24 2.23 4.23
C GLU A 47 3.29 1.97 3.06
N LEU A 48 2.61 0.82 3.02
CA LEU A 48 1.65 0.49 1.97
C LEU A 48 0.52 1.51 1.85
N ARG A 49 0.04 2.05 2.98
CA ARG A 49 -0.98 3.12 2.98
C ARG A 49 -0.44 4.41 2.33
N ARG A 50 0.78 4.82 2.68
CA ARG A 50 1.43 6.01 2.09
C ARG A 50 1.67 5.84 0.60
N GLU A 51 2.14 4.67 0.16
CA GLU A 51 2.34 4.38 -1.26
C GLU A 51 1.03 4.44 -2.05
N ARG A 52 -0.05 3.88 -1.49
CA ARG A 52 -1.39 3.94 -2.07
C ARG A 52 -1.90 5.36 -2.19
N GLU A 53 -1.72 6.19 -1.16
CA GLU A 53 -2.09 7.60 -1.19
C GLU A 53 -1.34 8.36 -2.29
N GLY A 54 -0.02 8.19 -2.35
CA GLY A 54 0.80 8.79 -3.42
C GLY A 54 0.46 8.28 -4.83
N LEU A 55 0.02 7.02 -4.96
CA LEU A 55 -0.50 6.50 -6.23
C LEU A 55 -1.82 7.18 -6.61
N SER A 56 -2.75 7.31 -5.66
CA SER A 56 -4.04 7.98 -5.86
C SER A 56 -3.86 9.44 -6.29
N GLU A 57 -2.94 10.17 -5.66
CA GLU A 57 -2.60 11.54 -6.05
C GLU A 57 -2.06 11.64 -7.48
N ARG A 58 -1.12 10.75 -7.85
CA ARG A 58 -0.55 10.70 -9.20
C ARG A 58 -1.60 10.39 -10.27
N ILE A 59 -2.49 9.45 -10.00
CA ILE A 59 -3.60 9.12 -10.89
C ILE A 59 -4.53 10.33 -11.03
N GLY A 60 -4.92 10.96 -9.92
CA GLY A 60 -5.77 12.16 -9.94
C GLY A 60 -5.15 13.31 -10.73
N ALA A 61 -3.84 13.54 -10.58
CA ALA A 61 -3.11 14.55 -11.36
C ALA A 61 -3.10 14.21 -12.86
N ARG A 62 -2.87 12.94 -13.22
CA ARG A 62 -2.91 12.50 -14.62
C ARG A 62 -4.29 12.67 -15.24
N VAL A 63 -5.35 12.34 -14.52
CA VAL A 63 -6.74 12.51 -14.99
C VAL A 63 -7.03 13.99 -15.26
N ARG A 64 -6.68 14.90 -14.34
CA ARG A 64 -6.86 16.35 -14.56
C ARG A 64 -6.07 16.86 -15.76
N ALA A 65 -4.83 16.41 -15.95
CA ALA A 65 -4.03 16.78 -17.10
C ALA A 65 -4.62 16.29 -18.43
N LEU A 66 -5.23 15.10 -18.44
CA LEU A 66 -5.94 14.58 -19.62
C LEU A 66 -7.22 15.37 -19.89
N GLN A 67 -7.98 15.72 -18.85
CA GLN A 67 -9.18 16.57 -18.98
C GLN A 67 -8.85 17.92 -19.61
N ALA A 68 -7.82 18.61 -19.11
CA ALA A 68 -7.38 19.89 -19.67
C ALA A 68 -6.99 19.80 -21.15
N LYS A 69 -6.30 18.72 -21.56
CA LYS A 69 -5.95 18.49 -22.97
C LYS A 69 -7.15 18.24 -23.86
N VAL A 70 -8.17 17.54 -23.35
CA VAL A 70 -9.41 17.31 -24.08
C VAL A 70 -10.17 18.63 -24.24
N GLU A 71 -10.27 19.43 -23.19
CA GLU A 71 -10.90 20.76 -23.24
C GLU A 71 -10.20 21.70 -24.23
N GLU A 72 -8.87 21.71 -24.24
CA GLU A 72 -8.06 22.49 -25.20
C GLU A 72 -8.35 22.07 -26.65
N ALA A 73 -8.29 20.78 -26.96
CA ALA A 73 -8.56 20.27 -28.30
C ALA A 73 -9.99 20.56 -28.79
N LEU A 74 -10.99 20.47 -27.90
CA LEU A 74 -12.38 20.80 -28.22
C LEU A 74 -12.60 22.31 -28.41
N GLY A 75 -11.90 23.14 -27.62
CA GLY A 75 -11.93 24.60 -27.74
C GLY A 75 -11.31 25.08 -29.06
N GLU A 76 -10.17 24.51 -29.45
CA GLU A 76 -9.54 24.78 -30.75
C GLU A 76 -10.43 24.40 -31.92
N SER A 77 -11.08 23.23 -31.85
CA SER A 77 -12.02 22.75 -32.88
C SER A 77 -13.20 23.72 -33.06
N SER A 78 -13.72 24.27 -31.96
CA SER A 78 -14.84 25.22 -31.99
C SER A 78 -14.45 26.62 -32.51
N GLN A 79 -13.17 26.99 -32.41
CA GLN A 79 -12.66 28.25 -32.97
C GLN A 79 -12.35 28.16 -34.47
N MET A 80 -12.06 26.97 -35.01
CA MET A 80 -11.87 26.78 -36.46
C MET A 80 -13.18 26.73 -37.27
N GLU A 81 -14.32 26.49 -36.61
CA GLU A 81 -15.64 26.47 -37.26
C GLU A 81 -16.32 27.85 -37.37
N LEU A 82 -15.70 28.91 -36.84
CA LEU A 82 -16.14 30.33 -36.92
C LEU A 82 -15.29 31.12 -37.93
#